data_AF-A0A353T4Q2-F1
#
_entry.id   AF-A0A353T4Q2-F1
#
_cell.length_a   1.000
_cell.length_b   1.000
_cell.length_c   1.000
_cell.angle_alpha   90.00
_cell.angle_beta   90.00
_cell.angle_gamma   90.00
#
_symmetry.space_group_name_H-M   'P 1'
#
loop_
_entity.id
_entity.type
_entity.pdbx_description
1 polymer ?
#
loop_
_entity_poly.entity_id
_entity_poly.type
_entity_poly.pdbx_seq_one_letter_code
_entity_poly.pdbx_strand_id
1 'polypeptide(L)'
;VVSVGATINIMLAAVKAKGQTIISNAAKEPHVVDVANFLNAMGGNVKGAGTDVIRINGVKQLNGCEYTIIPDQIEAGTFMIAAAATAGDVVVSGVIPKHLESISAKLLEMGEDITEGDDFVRVRGTRKPRKVNIKTLPYPGFPTDLQQPMSVLCSIAKGTSVINESLFDHRFRHVEELRKMGANIKVEDRIAIFEGVKKLTGAPVSASDLRAGAALIIAGLVAEGVTEIDHIHYIDRGYENIEDKLNSLGADIRRLADGESLLKEVKKVRTV
;
A
#
# COMPACT_ATOMS: atom_id res chain seq x y z
N VAL A 1 -10.47 -4.14 19.40
CA VAL A 1 -9.74 -3.84 18.15
C VAL A 1 -9.23 -5.16 17.60
N VAL A 2 -9.42 -5.41 16.30
CA VAL A 2 -8.88 -6.60 15.62
C VAL A 2 -7.36 -6.47 15.54
N SER A 3 -6.61 -7.56 15.74
CA SER A 3 -5.14 -7.53 15.68
C SER A 3 -4.61 -8.70 14.85
N VAL A 4 -3.94 -8.38 13.75
CA VAL A 4 -3.26 -9.32 12.86
C VAL A 4 -2.20 -10.11 13.66
N GLY A 5 -1.28 -9.39 14.30
CA GLY A 5 -0.17 -10.01 15.04
C GLY A 5 -0.64 -10.91 16.17
N ALA A 6 -1.67 -10.51 16.93
CA ALA A 6 -2.21 -11.35 17.99
C ALA A 6 -2.91 -12.60 17.43
N THR A 7 -3.67 -12.47 16.35
CA THR A 7 -4.34 -13.60 15.70
C THR A 7 -3.32 -14.63 15.22
N ILE A 8 -2.26 -14.20 14.52
CA ILE A 8 -1.19 -15.07 14.03
C ILE A 8 -0.43 -15.72 15.19
N ASN A 9 -0.04 -14.95 16.21
CA ASN A 9 0.72 -15.49 17.36
C ASN A 9 -0.09 -16.56 18.13
N ILE A 10 -1.38 -16.31 18.39
CA ILE A 10 -2.23 -17.29 19.06
C ILE A 10 -2.41 -18.53 18.18
N MET A 11 -2.57 -18.37 16.87
CA MET A 11 -2.70 -19.48 15.92
C MET A 11 -1.43 -20.35 15.88
N LEU A 12 -0.25 -19.73 15.83
CA LEU A 12 1.04 -20.43 15.89
C LEU A 12 1.23 -21.18 17.22
N ALA A 13 0.83 -20.60 18.34
CA ALA A 13 0.89 -21.26 19.64
C ALA A 13 -0.11 -22.43 19.76
N ALA A 14 -1.32 -22.25 19.22
CA ALA A 14 -2.42 -23.22 19.33
C ALA A 14 -2.19 -24.49 18.49
N VAL A 15 -1.45 -24.40 17.38
CA VAL A 15 -1.33 -25.52 16.43
C VAL A 15 -0.71 -26.78 17.05
N LYS A 16 0.07 -26.67 18.13
CA LYS A 16 0.62 -27.80 18.90
C LYS A 16 0.09 -27.90 20.33
N ALA A 17 -0.85 -27.04 20.72
CA ALA A 17 -1.42 -27.07 22.07
C ALA A 17 -2.27 -28.32 22.30
N LYS A 18 -2.47 -28.73 23.55
CA LYS A 18 -3.39 -29.85 23.85
C LYS A 18 -4.83 -29.34 23.85
N GLY A 19 -5.65 -29.85 22.92
CA GLY A 19 -7.09 -29.57 22.85
C GLY A 19 -7.46 -28.61 21.72
N GLN A 20 -8.56 -27.89 21.90
CA GLN A 20 -9.09 -26.94 20.92
C GLN A 20 -8.94 -25.51 21.41
N THR A 21 -8.46 -24.64 20.54
CA THR A 21 -8.45 -23.19 20.71
C THR A 21 -9.45 -22.54 19.77
N ILE A 22 -10.19 -21.55 20.26
CA ILE A 22 -11.12 -20.75 19.47
C ILE A 22 -10.69 -19.29 19.60
N ILE A 23 -10.32 -18.67 18.49
CA ILE A 23 -10.04 -17.25 18.40
C ILE A 23 -11.31 -16.57 17.87
N SER A 24 -11.95 -15.76 18.71
CA SER A 24 -13.09 -14.93 18.33
C SER A 24 -12.63 -13.51 17.99
N ASN A 25 -13.31 -12.85 17.05
CA ASN A 25 -12.91 -11.53 16.53
C ASN A 25 -11.49 -11.57 15.92
N ALA A 26 -11.23 -12.62 15.15
CA ALA A 26 -9.96 -12.85 14.48
C ALA A 26 -9.75 -11.88 13.30
N ALA A 27 -8.48 -11.59 13.03
CA ALA A 27 -8.05 -10.92 11.82
C ALA A 27 -8.36 -11.78 10.58
N LYS A 28 -8.78 -11.12 9.49
CA LYS A 28 -9.28 -11.76 8.25
C LYS A 28 -8.36 -11.57 7.05
N GLU A 29 -7.29 -10.83 7.25
CA GLU A 29 -6.35 -10.42 6.22
C GLU A 29 -5.79 -11.64 5.45
N PRO A 30 -5.51 -11.51 4.15
CA PRO A 30 -5.01 -12.63 3.34
C PRO A 30 -3.77 -13.33 3.91
N HIS A 31 -2.85 -12.58 4.53
CA HIS A 31 -1.67 -13.17 5.17
C HIS A 31 -1.99 -13.96 6.45
N VAL A 32 -3.12 -13.71 7.12
CA VAL A 32 -3.61 -14.57 8.21
C VAL A 32 -4.12 -15.90 7.65
N VAL A 33 -4.84 -15.84 6.52
CA VAL A 33 -5.30 -17.04 5.79
C VAL A 33 -4.10 -17.84 5.27
N ASP A 34 -3.08 -17.16 4.76
CA ASP A 34 -1.87 -17.79 4.24
C ASP A 34 -1.11 -18.56 5.32
N VAL A 35 -0.95 -17.98 6.52
CA VAL A 35 -0.34 -18.71 7.66
C VAL A 35 -1.18 -19.92 8.06
N ALA A 36 -2.52 -19.82 8.07
CA ALA A 36 -3.38 -20.96 8.37
C ALA A 36 -3.23 -22.08 7.33
N ASN A 37 -3.16 -21.73 6.05
CA ASN A 37 -2.94 -22.67 4.95
C ASN A 37 -1.57 -23.34 5.04
N PHE A 38 -0.52 -22.57 5.33
CA PHE A 38 0.82 -23.10 5.59
C PHE A 38 0.84 -24.10 6.75
N LEU A 39 0.23 -23.73 7.89
CA LEU A 39 0.13 -24.63 9.05
C LEU A 39 -0.63 -25.92 8.72
N ASN A 40 -1.71 -25.84 7.93
CA ASN A 40 -2.45 -27.00 7.47
C ASN A 40 -1.63 -27.87 6.51
N ALA A 41 -0.85 -27.28 5.61
CA ALA A 41 0.07 -28.00 4.72
C ALA A 41 1.14 -28.77 5.50
N MET A 42 1.55 -28.27 6.66
CA MET A 42 2.43 -28.98 7.60
C MET A 42 1.73 -30.08 8.43
N GLY A 43 0.42 -30.30 8.24
CA GLY A 43 -0.38 -31.27 9.00
C GLY A 43 -1.14 -30.70 10.20
N GLY A 44 -1.23 -29.37 10.31
CA GLY A 44 -2.07 -28.69 11.28
C GLY A 44 -3.57 -28.87 11.03
N ASN A 45 -4.39 -28.41 11.97
CA ASN A 45 -5.85 -28.43 11.86
C ASN A 45 -6.43 -27.08 12.27
N VAL A 46 -6.30 -26.12 11.35
CA VAL A 46 -6.79 -24.75 11.46
C VAL A 46 -7.97 -24.57 10.50
N LYS A 47 -9.12 -24.13 11.02
CA LYS A 47 -10.34 -23.90 10.23
C LYS A 47 -10.92 -22.51 10.51
N GLY A 48 -11.54 -21.91 9.51
CA GLY A 48 -12.23 -20.62 9.63
C GLY A 48 -11.35 -19.38 9.47
N ALA A 49 -10.09 -19.53 9.06
CA ALA A 49 -9.25 -18.39 8.68
C ALA A 49 -9.92 -17.59 7.54
N GLY A 50 -9.89 -16.26 7.63
CA GLY A 50 -10.65 -15.37 6.74
C GLY A 50 -12.06 -15.06 7.23
N THR A 51 -12.49 -15.66 8.34
CA THR A 51 -13.76 -15.36 9.03
C THR A 51 -13.49 -14.74 10.41
N ASP A 52 -14.53 -14.31 11.12
CA ASP A 52 -14.41 -13.74 12.48
C ASP A 52 -13.99 -14.77 13.54
N VAL A 53 -14.07 -16.07 13.23
CA VAL A 53 -13.81 -17.15 14.19
C VAL A 53 -12.86 -18.18 13.60
N ILE A 54 -11.68 -18.33 14.20
CA ILE A 54 -10.71 -19.36 13.84
C ILE A 54 -10.73 -20.45 14.91
N ARG A 55 -10.85 -21.71 14.48
CA ARG A 55 -10.82 -22.90 15.35
C ARG A 55 -9.56 -23.70 15.03
N ILE A 56 -8.75 -23.95 16.04
CA ILE A 56 -7.52 -24.73 15.93
C ILE A 56 -7.62 -25.94 16.85
N ASN A 57 -7.51 -27.14 16.29
CA ASN A 57 -7.29 -28.35 17.09
C ASN A 57 -5.81 -28.65 17.08
N GLY A 58 -5.16 -28.58 18.24
CA GLY A 58 -3.73 -28.78 18.29
C GLY A 58 -3.34 -30.23 17.99
N VAL A 59 -2.25 -30.38 17.23
CA VAL A 59 -1.72 -31.66 16.75
C VAL A 59 -0.43 -32.03 17.46
N LYS A 60 -0.11 -33.33 17.52
CA LYS A 60 1.10 -33.80 18.19
C LYS A 60 2.38 -33.40 17.45
N GLN A 61 2.34 -33.42 16.12
CA GLN A 61 3.50 -33.18 15.26
C GLN A 61 3.07 -32.38 14.02
N LEU A 62 4.03 -31.60 13.52
CA LEU A 62 3.97 -30.95 12.21
C LEU A 62 5.15 -31.49 11.40
N ASN A 63 4.97 -31.55 10.08
CA ASN A 63 5.99 -31.99 9.13
C ASN A 63 6.57 -30.79 8.38
N GLY A 64 7.76 -30.95 7.83
CA GLY A 64 8.25 -30.01 6.81
C GLY A 64 7.39 -30.08 5.55
N CYS A 65 7.24 -28.96 4.85
CA CYS A 65 6.58 -28.89 3.55
C CYS A 65 7.23 -27.84 2.65
N GLU A 66 6.98 -27.94 1.35
CA GLU A 66 7.17 -26.85 0.41
C GLU A 66 5.90 -26.02 0.35
N TYR A 67 6.03 -24.69 0.35
CA TYR A 67 4.90 -23.77 0.36
C TYR A 67 5.23 -22.51 -0.41
N THR A 68 4.28 -22.02 -1.20
CA THR A 68 4.41 -20.76 -1.97
C THR A 68 3.65 -19.66 -1.26
N ILE A 69 4.33 -18.55 -0.98
CA ILE A 69 3.73 -17.37 -0.32
C ILE A 69 2.79 -16.66 -1.28
N ILE A 70 1.67 -16.13 -0.77
CA ILE A 70 0.76 -15.33 -1.56
C ILE A 70 1.41 -14.04 -2.08
N PRO A 71 0.91 -13.46 -3.19
CA PRO A 71 1.36 -12.16 -3.67
C PRO A 71 1.16 -11.03 -2.65
N ASP A 72 2.04 -10.02 -2.69
CA ASP A 72 1.93 -8.83 -1.86
C ASP A 72 0.84 -7.88 -2.39
N GLN A 73 -0.32 -7.90 -1.74
CA GLN A 73 -1.45 -7.02 -2.06
C GLN A 73 -1.14 -5.52 -1.91
N ILE A 74 -0.21 -5.15 -1.02
CA ILE A 74 0.15 -3.75 -0.77
C ILE A 74 1.12 -3.26 -1.83
N GLU A 75 2.07 -4.09 -2.25
CA GLU A 75 2.89 -3.77 -3.41
C GLU A 75 2.01 -3.62 -4.66
N ALA A 76 1.15 -4.60 -4.95
CA ALA A 76 0.23 -4.54 -6.07
C ALA A 76 -0.65 -3.28 -6.05
N GLY A 77 -1.27 -2.97 -4.91
CA GLY A 77 -2.06 -1.75 -4.74
C GLY A 77 -1.25 -0.46 -4.92
N THR A 78 0.04 -0.46 -4.58
CA THR A 78 0.93 0.68 -4.80
C THR A 78 1.13 0.94 -6.30
N PHE A 79 1.39 -0.11 -7.09
CA PHE A 79 1.50 0.01 -8.54
C PHE A 79 0.17 0.36 -9.23
N MET A 80 -0.95 -0.17 -8.74
CA MET A 80 -2.29 0.23 -9.20
C MET A 80 -2.51 1.74 -9.00
N ILE A 81 -2.16 2.26 -7.83
CA ILE A 81 -2.28 3.70 -7.52
C ILE A 81 -1.30 4.52 -8.36
N ALA A 82 -0.07 4.04 -8.57
CA ALA A 82 0.92 4.72 -9.42
C ALA A 82 0.43 4.84 -10.87
N ALA A 83 -0.14 3.77 -11.43
CA ALA A 83 -0.72 3.76 -12.77
C ALA A 83 -1.89 4.75 -12.90
N ALA A 84 -2.79 4.76 -11.91
CA ALA A 84 -3.89 5.71 -11.86
C ALA A 84 -3.39 7.16 -11.76
N ALA A 85 -2.45 7.45 -10.85
CA ALA A 85 -1.94 8.79 -10.61
C ALA A 85 -1.23 9.39 -11.83
N THR A 86 -0.50 8.56 -12.58
CA THR A 86 0.25 8.97 -13.78
C THR A 86 -0.59 8.96 -15.05
N ALA A 87 -1.88 8.62 -14.97
CA ALA A 87 -2.75 8.40 -16.13
C ALA A 87 -2.17 7.37 -17.13
N GLY A 88 -1.49 6.34 -16.61
CA GLY A 88 -0.85 5.28 -17.38
C GLY A 88 -1.80 4.12 -17.72
N ASP A 89 -1.28 3.10 -18.41
CA ASP A 89 -1.98 1.85 -18.70
C ASP A 89 -1.06 0.69 -18.29
N VAL A 90 -1.31 0.13 -17.11
CA VAL A 90 -0.42 -0.84 -16.46
C VAL A 90 -1.18 -2.11 -16.12
N VAL A 91 -0.57 -3.26 -16.43
CA VAL A 91 -1.04 -4.57 -15.97
C VAL A 91 -0.19 -4.98 -14.78
N VAL A 92 -0.82 -5.14 -13.62
CA VAL A 92 -0.20 -5.71 -12.41
C VAL A 92 -0.51 -7.21 -12.40
N SER A 93 0.48 -8.03 -12.77
CA SER A 93 0.37 -9.49 -12.86
C SER A 93 0.84 -10.19 -11.58
N GLY A 94 0.50 -11.47 -11.44
CA GLY A 94 0.91 -12.29 -10.31
C GLY A 94 0.20 -11.86 -9.03
N VAL A 95 -1.06 -11.48 -9.12
CA VAL A 95 -1.89 -11.02 -8.01
C VAL A 95 -3.11 -11.90 -7.84
N ILE A 96 -3.77 -11.77 -6.70
CA ILE A 96 -5.10 -12.38 -6.46
C ILE A 96 -6.09 -11.22 -6.43
N PRO A 97 -6.88 -10.98 -7.49
CA PRO A 97 -7.79 -9.82 -7.58
C PRO A 97 -8.73 -9.70 -6.37
N LYS A 98 -9.15 -10.85 -5.81
CA LYS A 98 -9.98 -10.90 -4.60
C LYS A 98 -9.36 -10.18 -3.38
N HIS A 99 -8.03 -10.12 -3.28
CA HIS A 99 -7.33 -9.39 -2.21
C HIS A 99 -7.28 -7.88 -2.47
N LEU A 100 -7.55 -7.44 -3.70
CA LEU A 100 -7.43 -6.06 -4.16
C LEU A 100 -8.78 -5.34 -4.30
N GLU A 101 -9.91 -6.03 -4.04
CA GLU A 101 -11.27 -5.51 -4.26
C GLU A 101 -11.51 -4.12 -3.66
N SER A 102 -11.05 -3.86 -2.44
CA SER A 102 -11.28 -2.57 -1.78
C SER A 102 -10.52 -1.42 -2.44
N ILE A 103 -9.38 -1.71 -3.08
CA ILE A 103 -8.59 -0.77 -3.86
C ILE A 103 -9.20 -0.57 -5.24
N SER A 104 -9.52 -1.66 -5.95
CA SER A 104 -10.23 -1.63 -7.23
C SER A 104 -11.50 -0.80 -7.14
N ALA A 105 -12.32 -1.01 -6.10
CA ALA A 105 -13.55 -0.28 -5.88
C ALA A 105 -13.32 1.23 -5.71
N LYS A 106 -12.25 1.64 -5.01
CA LYS A 106 -11.94 3.06 -4.83
C LYS A 106 -11.39 3.71 -6.08
N LEU A 107 -10.55 3.02 -6.85
CA LEU A 107 -10.08 3.52 -8.14
C LEU A 107 -11.25 3.66 -9.15
N LEU A 108 -12.17 2.69 -9.19
CA LEU A 108 -13.41 2.79 -9.99
C LEU A 108 -14.27 3.99 -9.56
N GLU A 109 -14.42 4.24 -8.25
CA GLU A 109 -15.14 5.42 -7.72
C GLU A 109 -14.49 6.73 -8.21
N MET A 110 -13.16 6.78 -8.22
CA MET A 110 -12.36 7.90 -8.75
C MET A 110 -12.47 8.04 -10.28
N GLY A 111 -12.98 7.03 -10.99
CA GLY A 111 -13.21 7.05 -12.43
C GLY A 111 -12.08 6.44 -13.25
N GLU A 112 -11.21 5.66 -12.61
CA GLU A 112 -10.23 4.82 -13.28
C GLU A 112 -10.91 3.61 -13.95
N ASP A 113 -10.31 3.10 -15.02
CA ASP A 113 -10.75 1.85 -15.67
C ASP A 113 -9.94 0.68 -15.11
N ILE A 114 -10.64 -0.24 -14.43
CA ILE A 114 -10.06 -1.42 -13.80
C ILE A 114 -10.61 -2.66 -14.51
N THR A 115 -9.72 -3.50 -15.01
CA THR A 115 -10.05 -4.82 -15.56
C THR A 115 -9.36 -5.90 -14.75
N GLU A 116 -10.13 -6.79 -14.14
CA GLU A 116 -9.64 -7.92 -13.35
C GLU A 116 -9.64 -9.19 -14.22
N GLY A 117 -8.52 -9.92 -14.22
CA GLY A 117 -8.41 -11.26 -14.81
C GLY A 117 -8.34 -12.33 -13.74
N ASP A 118 -7.76 -13.49 -14.05
CA ASP A 118 -7.59 -14.57 -13.08
C ASP A 118 -6.42 -14.30 -12.10
N ASP A 119 -5.31 -13.77 -12.62
CA ASP A 119 -4.06 -13.55 -11.90
C ASP A 119 -3.46 -12.15 -12.13
N PHE A 120 -4.25 -11.23 -12.70
CA PHE A 120 -3.82 -9.86 -12.98
C PHE A 120 -4.93 -8.84 -12.71
N VAL A 121 -4.52 -7.60 -12.49
CA VAL A 121 -5.38 -6.42 -12.53
C VAL A 121 -4.76 -5.38 -13.46
N ARG A 122 -5.51 -4.93 -14.46
CA ARG A 122 -5.12 -3.83 -15.34
C ARG A 122 -5.75 -2.53 -14.86
N VAL A 123 -4.93 -1.49 -14.75
CA VAL A 123 -5.33 -0.14 -14.38
C VAL A 123 -5.04 0.80 -15.52
N ARG A 124 -6.09 1.47 -16.02
CA ARG A 124 -5.97 2.58 -16.95
C ARG A 124 -6.37 3.87 -16.25
N GLY A 125 -5.37 4.71 -16.04
CA GLY A 125 -5.50 5.97 -15.35
C GLY A 125 -6.20 7.05 -16.17
N THR A 126 -7.04 7.86 -15.54
CA THR A 126 -7.62 9.07 -16.12
C THR A 126 -6.79 10.29 -15.76
N ARG A 127 -6.77 11.31 -16.64
CA ARG A 127 -6.07 12.58 -16.37
C ARG A 127 -6.75 13.45 -15.32
N LYS A 128 -7.99 13.12 -14.93
CA LYS A 128 -8.80 13.92 -14.00
C LYS A 128 -9.52 13.00 -13.02
N PRO A 129 -8.80 12.34 -12.09
CA PRO A 129 -9.42 11.51 -11.06
C PRO A 129 -10.47 12.32 -10.29
N ARG A 130 -11.57 11.68 -9.90
CA ARG A 130 -12.63 12.31 -9.09
C ARG A 130 -12.29 12.18 -7.61
N LYS A 131 -12.80 13.11 -6.80
CA LYS A 131 -12.69 13.02 -5.35
C LYS A 131 -13.27 11.71 -4.80
N VAL A 132 -12.72 11.25 -3.67
CA VAL A 132 -13.17 10.03 -2.98
C VAL A 132 -13.16 10.24 -1.47
N ASN A 133 -14.01 9.49 -0.77
CA ASN A 133 -13.95 9.37 0.69
C ASN A 133 -13.44 7.98 1.07
N ILE A 134 -12.40 7.94 1.90
CA ILE A 134 -11.77 6.71 2.35
C ILE A 134 -11.86 6.65 3.87
N LYS A 135 -12.26 5.49 4.37
CA LYS A 135 -12.10 5.12 5.77
C LYS A 135 -11.33 3.82 5.81
N THR A 136 -10.17 3.84 6.45
CA THR A 136 -9.38 2.61 6.63
C THR A 136 -10.13 1.69 7.58
N LEU A 137 -10.14 0.39 7.33
CA LEU A 137 -10.83 -0.60 8.16
C LEU A 137 -10.02 -1.91 8.15
N PRO A 138 -10.22 -2.80 9.13
CA PRO A 138 -9.69 -4.16 9.04
C PRO A 138 -10.18 -4.84 7.75
N TYR A 139 -9.41 -5.80 7.24
CA TYR A 139 -9.80 -6.52 6.02
C TYR A 139 -11.20 -7.15 6.16
N PRO A 140 -12.08 -7.08 5.14
CA PRO A 140 -11.85 -6.69 3.74
C PRO A 140 -12.02 -5.19 3.44
N GLY A 141 -12.02 -4.33 4.46
CA GLY A 141 -12.07 -2.89 4.27
C GLY A 141 -10.81 -2.30 3.61
N PHE A 142 -10.80 -0.98 3.38
CA PHE A 142 -9.66 -0.32 2.74
C PHE A 142 -8.42 -0.41 3.64
N PRO A 143 -7.29 -0.95 3.15
CA PRO A 143 -6.12 -1.18 3.99
C PRO A 143 -5.41 0.14 4.32
N THR A 144 -5.16 0.33 5.61
CA THR A 144 -4.39 1.47 6.14
C THR A 144 -2.98 1.57 5.54
N ASP A 145 -2.41 0.47 5.06
CA ASP A 145 -1.09 0.49 4.40
C ASP A 145 -1.11 1.18 3.02
N LEU A 146 -2.27 1.24 2.35
CA LEU A 146 -2.42 1.92 1.05
C LEU A 146 -3.03 3.30 1.17
N GLN A 147 -3.37 3.74 2.38
CA GLN A 147 -3.80 5.11 2.60
C GLN A 147 -2.73 6.11 2.15
N GLN A 148 -1.43 5.86 2.43
CA GLN A 148 -0.35 6.83 2.15
C GLN A 148 -0.17 6.98 0.64
N PRO A 149 0.01 5.90 -0.16
CA PRO A 149 -0.04 6.00 -1.62
C PRO A 149 -1.30 6.70 -2.16
N MET A 150 -2.48 6.34 -1.65
CA MET A 150 -3.75 6.90 -2.12
C MET A 150 -3.91 8.40 -1.82
N SER A 151 -3.19 8.91 -0.81
CA SER A 151 -3.18 10.34 -0.49
C SER A 151 -2.70 11.21 -1.66
N VAL A 152 -1.79 10.69 -2.50
CA VAL A 152 -1.29 11.39 -3.70
C VAL A 152 -2.39 11.56 -4.74
N LEU A 153 -3.14 10.49 -5.02
CA LEU A 153 -4.31 10.54 -5.89
C LEU A 153 -5.35 11.54 -5.36
N CYS A 154 -5.61 11.53 -4.05
CA CYS A 154 -6.50 12.49 -3.40
C CYS A 154 -6.02 13.94 -3.57
N SER A 155 -4.70 14.19 -3.55
CA SER A 155 -4.11 15.52 -3.73
C SER A 155 -4.28 16.08 -5.14
N ILE A 156 -4.43 15.24 -6.17
CA ILE A 156 -4.60 15.68 -7.57
C ILE A 156 -6.04 15.46 -8.10
N ALA A 157 -6.91 14.86 -7.29
CA ALA A 157 -8.30 14.57 -7.66
C ALA A 157 -9.15 15.84 -7.74
N LYS A 158 -10.07 15.91 -8.71
CA LYS A 158 -11.02 17.01 -8.84
C LYS A 158 -12.03 17.01 -7.68
N GLY A 159 -11.88 17.99 -6.78
CA GLY A 159 -12.76 18.25 -5.65
C GLY A 159 -12.06 18.04 -4.32
N THR A 160 -12.86 17.88 -3.26
CA THR A 160 -12.35 17.64 -1.90
C THR A 160 -12.49 16.17 -1.54
N SER A 161 -11.36 15.49 -1.35
CA SER A 161 -11.30 14.11 -0.87
C SER A 161 -11.08 14.07 0.64
N VAL A 162 -11.50 13.00 1.30
CA VAL A 162 -11.32 12.81 2.74
C VAL A 162 -10.77 11.43 3.02
N ILE A 163 -9.72 11.35 3.85
CA ILE A 163 -9.24 10.08 4.39
C ILE A 163 -9.41 10.10 5.91
N ASN A 164 -10.11 9.10 6.44
CA ASN A 164 -10.27 8.83 7.87
C ASN A 164 -9.46 7.57 8.23
N GLU A 165 -8.41 7.76 9.03
CA GLU A 165 -7.56 6.69 9.55
C GLU A 165 -8.11 6.20 10.90
N SER A 166 -8.58 4.96 10.96
CA SER A 166 -9.22 4.41 12.17
C SER A 166 -8.42 3.32 12.88
N LEU A 167 -7.28 2.91 12.33
CA LEU A 167 -6.46 1.80 12.84
C LEU A 167 -5.20 2.27 13.56
N PHE A 168 -4.56 3.33 13.07
CA PHE A 168 -3.29 3.82 13.62
C PHE A 168 -3.30 5.33 13.89
N ASP A 169 -2.81 5.70 15.06
CA ASP A 169 -2.58 7.11 15.39
C ASP A 169 -1.37 7.66 14.62
N HIS A 170 -1.41 8.94 14.28
CA HIS A 170 -0.31 9.67 13.64
C HIS A 170 0.17 9.09 12.29
N ARG A 171 -0.70 8.43 11.52
CA ARG A 171 -0.34 7.88 10.19
C ARG A 171 -0.22 8.93 9.06
N PHE A 172 -0.45 10.20 9.36
CA PHE A 172 -0.37 11.31 8.40
C PHE A 172 0.97 12.04 8.34
N ARG A 173 2.07 11.46 8.85
CA ARG A 173 3.40 12.14 8.86
C ARG A 173 3.89 12.57 7.48
N HIS A 174 3.61 11.77 6.45
CA HIS A 174 3.93 12.06 5.04
C HIS A 174 3.23 13.32 4.47
N VAL A 175 2.17 13.83 5.13
CA VAL A 175 1.42 14.98 4.64
C VAL A 175 2.28 16.24 4.58
N GLU A 176 3.21 16.44 5.53
CA GLU A 176 4.09 17.63 5.49
C GLU A 176 5.00 17.61 4.27
N GLU A 177 5.48 16.43 3.86
CA GLU A 177 6.30 16.27 2.66
C GLU A 177 5.48 16.52 1.38
N LEU A 178 4.24 16.04 1.31
CA LEU A 178 3.34 16.38 0.20
C LEU A 178 3.01 17.87 0.14
N ARG A 179 2.89 18.56 1.28
CA ARG A 179 2.72 20.02 1.31
C ARG A 179 3.93 20.76 0.75
N LYS A 180 5.16 20.29 1.00
CA LYS A 180 6.37 20.84 0.35
C LYS A 180 6.30 20.72 -1.18
N MET A 181 5.65 19.67 -1.68
CA MET A 181 5.38 19.44 -3.11
C MET A 181 4.16 20.21 -3.63
N GLY A 182 3.54 21.08 -2.83
CA GLY A 182 2.42 21.94 -3.24
C GLY A 182 1.03 21.34 -3.04
N ALA A 183 0.88 20.22 -2.35
CA ALA A 183 -0.44 19.67 -2.02
C ALA A 183 -1.19 20.55 -0.99
N ASN A 184 -2.50 20.71 -1.17
CA ASN A 184 -3.36 21.40 -0.20
C ASN A 184 -4.10 20.37 0.67
N ILE A 185 -3.57 20.15 1.88
CA ILE A 185 -4.03 19.10 2.78
C ILE A 185 -4.20 19.69 4.18
N LYS A 186 -5.36 19.49 4.81
CA LYS A 186 -5.61 19.80 6.23
C LYS A 186 -5.74 18.49 7.01
N VAL A 187 -5.07 18.37 8.15
CA VAL A 187 -5.17 17.21 9.03
C VAL A 187 -5.75 17.65 10.37
N GLU A 188 -6.81 16.98 10.78
CA GLU A 188 -7.45 17.13 12.09
C GLU A 188 -7.55 15.74 12.72
N ASP A 189 -6.66 15.48 13.68
CA ASP A 189 -6.56 14.18 14.36
C ASP A 189 -6.42 13.00 13.37
N ARG A 190 -7.49 12.20 13.23
CA ARG A 190 -7.55 11.02 12.37
C ARG A 190 -8.13 11.29 10.98
N ILE A 191 -8.43 12.55 10.66
CA ILE A 191 -9.04 12.94 9.40
C ILE A 191 -8.09 13.84 8.62
N ALA A 192 -7.81 13.49 7.37
CA ALA A 192 -7.12 14.34 6.41
C ALA A 192 -8.08 14.74 5.29
N ILE A 193 -8.15 16.04 5.01
CA ILE A 193 -8.97 16.66 3.98
C ILE A 193 -8.03 17.17 2.90
N PHE A 194 -8.27 16.72 1.67
CA PHE A 194 -7.43 17.00 0.50
C PHE A 194 -8.24 17.86 -0.46
N GLU A 195 -7.80 19.10 -0.68
CA GLU A 195 -8.35 19.94 -1.75
C GLU A 195 -7.48 19.75 -2.99
N GLY A 196 -8.05 19.13 -4.02
CA GLY A 196 -7.34 18.81 -5.25
C GLY A 196 -6.60 19.98 -5.87
N VAL A 197 -5.30 19.83 -6.08
CA VAL A 197 -4.46 20.82 -6.76
C VAL A 197 -4.28 20.46 -8.24
N LYS A 198 -3.99 21.45 -9.07
CA LYS A 198 -3.78 21.24 -10.51
C LYS A 198 -2.55 20.39 -10.81
N LYS A 199 -1.53 20.50 -9.96
CA LYS A 199 -0.23 19.85 -10.11
C LYS A 199 0.52 19.84 -8.78
N LEU A 200 1.39 18.86 -8.63
CA LEU A 200 2.46 18.86 -7.65
C LEU A 200 3.76 19.39 -8.29
N THR A 201 4.69 19.86 -7.47
CA THR A 201 6.01 20.32 -7.91
C THR A 201 7.10 19.55 -7.20
N GLY A 202 8.16 19.21 -7.93
CA GLY A 202 9.29 18.48 -7.38
C GLY A 202 9.98 19.25 -6.26
N ALA A 203 10.37 18.53 -5.20
CA ALA A 203 10.99 19.07 -4.01
C ALA A 203 11.92 18.03 -3.35
N PRO A 204 12.88 18.45 -2.51
CA PRO A 204 13.55 17.53 -1.59
C PRO A 204 12.58 17.13 -0.47
N VAL A 205 12.36 15.83 -0.31
CA VAL A 205 11.44 15.25 0.67
C VAL A 205 12.08 14.07 1.39
N SER A 206 11.54 13.67 2.53
CA SER A 206 12.09 12.57 3.33
C SER A 206 11.06 11.51 3.66
N ALA A 207 11.37 10.23 3.41
CA ALA A 207 10.51 9.14 3.82
C ALA A 207 10.49 9.00 5.36
N SER A 208 9.30 8.99 5.96
CA SER A 208 9.13 8.81 7.42
C SER A 208 8.92 7.35 7.84
N ASP A 209 8.48 6.53 6.90
CA ASP A 209 8.15 5.12 7.04
C ASP A 209 8.02 4.47 5.65
N LEU A 210 7.80 3.16 5.62
CA LEU A 210 7.74 2.35 4.40
C LEU A 210 6.71 2.87 3.38
N ARG A 211 5.48 3.14 3.83
CA ARG A 211 4.39 3.48 2.92
C ARG A 211 4.36 4.98 2.62
N ALA A 212 4.88 5.81 3.53
CA ALA A 212 5.20 7.20 3.24
C ALA A 212 6.20 7.32 2.08
N GLY A 213 7.27 6.52 2.09
CA GLY A 213 8.25 6.54 1.01
C GLY A 213 7.64 6.14 -0.34
N ALA A 214 6.78 5.10 -0.36
CA ALA A 214 6.02 4.74 -1.56
C ALA A 214 5.10 5.87 -2.05
N ALA A 215 4.43 6.58 -1.13
CA ALA A 215 3.64 7.76 -1.47
C ALA A 215 4.49 8.87 -2.10
N LEU A 216 5.68 9.15 -1.56
CA LEU A 216 6.57 10.18 -2.11
C LEU A 216 7.14 9.80 -3.48
N ILE A 217 7.39 8.52 -3.74
CA ILE A 217 7.74 8.04 -5.09
C ILE A 217 6.60 8.37 -6.07
N ILE A 218 5.36 8.00 -5.74
CA ILE A 218 4.20 8.27 -6.61
C ILE A 218 4.00 9.77 -6.81
N ALA A 219 4.15 10.58 -5.75
CA ALA A 219 4.09 12.04 -5.84
C ALA A 219 5.19 12.59 -6.77
N GLY A 220 6.40 12.03 -6.71
CA GLY A 220 7.49 12.37 -7.61
C GLY A 220 7.20 12.07 -9.08
N LEU A 221 6.57 10.93 -9.37
CA LEU A 221 6.20 10.53 -10.74
C LEU A 221 5.19 11.48 -11.41
N VAL A 222 4.34 12.15 -10.63
CA VAL A 222 3.31 13.07 -11.14
C VAL A 222 3.67 14.55 -11.00
N ALA A 223 4.76 14.87 -10.29
CA ALA A 223 5.17 16.23 -10.03
C ALA A 223 5.89 16.85 -11.23
N GLU A 224 5.72 18.16 -11.42
CA GLU A 224 6.55 18.91 -12.36
C GLU A 224 7.94 19.18 -11.76
N GLY A 225 8.99 18.80 -12.48
CA GLY A 225 10.38 19.02 -12.07
C GLY A 225 11.01 17.75 -11.49
N VAL A 226 11.99 17.92 -10.60
CA VAL A 226 12.75 16.82 -10.00
C VAL A 226 12.41 16.73 -8.51
N THR A 227 12.11 15.52 -8.05
CA THR A 227 11.91 15.20 -6.63
C THR A 227 13.09 14.37 -6.15
N GLU A 228 13.68 14.76 -5.03
CA GLU A 228 14.70 13.97 -4.34
C GLU A 228 14.10 13.41 -3.05
N ILE A 229 14.23 12.10 -2.85
CA ILE A 229 13.65 11.40 -1.71
C ILE A 229 14.79 10.86 -0.84
N ASP A 230 14.91 11.40 0.37
CA ASP A 230 15.85 10.94 1.38
C ASP A 230 15.26 9.82 2.26
N HIS A 231 16.11 9.16 3.04
CA HIS A 231 15.75 8.08 3.97
C HIS A 231 15.12 6.85 3.28
N ILE A 232 15.62 6.52 2.08
CA ILE A 232 15.12 5.40 1.25
C ILE A 232 15.22 4.02 1.92
N HIS A 233 16.04 3.88 2.97
CA HIS A 233 16.09 2.67 3.79
C HIS A 233 14.71 2.26 4.38
N TYR A 234 13.78 3.20 4.53
CA TYR A 234 12.40 2.87 4.89
C TYR A 234 11.66 2.12 3.78
N ILE A 235 11.91 2.49 2.51
CA ILE A 235 11.29 1.91 1.31
C ILE A 235 11.84 0.50 1.09
N ASP A 236 13.16 0.34 1.23
CA ASP A 236 13.88 -0.92 1.04
C ASP A 236 13.43 -2.05 1.99
N ARG A 237 12.72 -1.71 3.07
CA ARG A 237 12.14 -2.69 4.01
C ARG A 237 10.97 -3.49 3.43
N GLY A 238 10.37 -3.04 2.34
CA GLY A 238 9.14 -3.66 1.82
C GLY A 238 8.89 -3.51 0.33
N TYR A 239 9.80 -2.88 -0.42
CA TYR A 239 9.77 -2.91 -1.88
C TYR A 239 11.15 -3.29 -2.39
N GLU A 240 11.21 -4.35 -3.18
CA GLU A 240 12.44 -4.83 -3.81
C GLU A 240 12.59 -4.19 -5.19
N ASN A 241 13.74 -3.55 -5.43
CA ASN A 241 14.13 -2.95 -6.72
C ASN A 241 13.00 -2.13 -7.37
N ILE A 242 12.32 -1.29 -6.57
CA ILE A 242 11.14 -0.55 -7.01
C ILE A 242 11.47 0.39 -8.18
N GLU A 243 12.68 0.95 -8.18
CA GLU A 243 13.22 1.77 -9.26
C GLU A 243 13.26 1.02 -10.59
N ASP A 244 13.69 -0.25 -10.60
CA ASP A 244 13.80 -1.05 -11.81
C ASP A 244 12.42 -1.41 -12.34
N LYS A 245 11.49 -1.78 -11.45
CA LYS A 245 10.09 -2.03 -11.82
C LYS A 245 9.46 -0.78 -12.44
N LEU A 246 9.65 0.39 -11.84
CA LEU A 246 9.12 1.66 -12.37
C LEU A 246 9.80 2.11 -13.67
N ASN A 247 11.12 1.97 -13.79
CA ASN A 247 11.86 2.25 -15.02
C ASN A 247 11.38 1.35 -16.17
N SER A 248 11.07 0.08 -15.89
CA SER A 248 10.48 -0.82 -16.90
C SER A 248 9.10 -0.38 -17.40
N LEU A 249 8.39 0.47 -16.63
CA LEU A 249 7.12 1.10 -16.99
C LEU A 249 7.29 2.49 -17.63
N GLY A 250 8.54 2.95 -17.82
CA GLY A 250 8.88 4.22 -18.46
C GLY A 250 9.01 5.41 -17.51
N ALA A 251 9.11 5.18 -16.19
CA ALA A 251 9.49 6.24 -15.25
C ALA A 251 10.96 6.67 -15.46
N ASP A 252 11.28 7.93 -15.14
CA ASP A 252 12.66 8.40 -14.99
C ASP A 252 12.98 8.48 -13.49
N ILE A 253 13.39 7.35 -12.91
CA ILE A 253 13.74 7.23 -11.50
C ILE A 253 15.12 6.59 -11.37
N ARG A 254 15.95 7.14 -10.47
CA ARG A 254 17.32 6.67 -10.25
C ARG A 254 17.63 6.69 -8.76
N ARG A 255 18.30 5.65 -8.29
CA ARG A 255 18.94 5.64 -6.97
C ARG A 255 20.33 6.26 -7.11
N LEU A 256 20.62 7.24 -6.27
CA LEU A 256 21.91 7.95 -6.24
C LEU A 256 22.78 7.45 -5.09
N ALA A 257 24.10 7.62 -5.22
CA ALA A 257 25.01 7.36 -4.12
C ALA A 257 24.93 8.44 -3.04
N ASP A 258 25.32 8.12 -1.81
CA ASP A 258 25.32 9.08 -0.70
C ASP A 258 26.14 10.33 -1.05
N GLY A 259 25.50 11.51 -0.99
CA GLY A 259 26.11 12.81 -1.24
C GLY A 259 25.87 13.40 -2.64
N GLU A 260 25.32 12.64 -3.57
CA GLU A 260 24.90 13.11 -4.90
C GLU A 260 23.52 13.80 -4.85
N SER A 261 23.29 14.80 -5.70
CA SER A 261 22.00 15.52 -5.78
C SER A 261 21.82 16.18 -7.16
N LEU A 262 20.78 15.77 -7.88
CA LEU A 262 20.34 16.30 -9.15
C LEU A 262 19.74 17.72 -9.01
N LEU A 263 19.16 18.06 -7.87
CA LEU A 263 18.64 19.41 -7.59
C LEU A 263 19.76 20.46 -7.60
N LYS A 264 20.98 20.09 -7.18
CA LYS A 264 22.16 20.97 -7.28
C LYS A 264 22.59 21.18 -8.73
N GLU A 265 22.46 20.17 -9.57
CA GLU A 265 22.82 20.24 -11.00
C GLU A 265 21.81 21.06 -11.80
N VAL A 266 20.50 20.82 -11.61
CA VAL A 266 19.43 21.58 -12.27
C VAL A 266 19.50 23.08 -11.91
N LYS A 267 19.83 23.41 -10.66
CA LYS A 267 20.05 24.82 -10.24
C LYS A 267 21.26 25.45 -10.94
N LYS A 268 22.37 24.71 -11.11
CA LYS A 268 23.54 25.22 -11.84
C LYS A 268 23.20 25.54 -13.30
N VAL A 269 22.46 24.67 -13.99
CA VAL A 269 22.09 24.87 -15.41
C VAL A 269 21.16 26.07 -15.63
N ARG A 270 20.27 26.39 -14.67
CA ARG A 270 19.39 27.57 -14.75
C ARG A 270 20.06 28.90 -14.41
N THR A 271 21.30 28.88 -13.91
CA THR A 271 22.04 30.09 -13.49
C THR A 271 23.13 30.48 -14.50
N VAL A 272 23.23 29.77 -15.64
CA VAL A 272 24.13 30.04 -16.76
C VAL A 272 23.29 30.43 -17.97
#